data_AF-A0A7L2RRC1-F1
#
_entry.id   AF-A0A7L2RRC1-F1
#
_cell.length_a   1.000
_cell.length_b   1.000
_cell.length_c   1.000
_cell.angle_alpha   90.00
_cell.angle_beta   90.00
_cell.angle_gamma   90.00
#
_symmetry.space_group_name_H-M   'P 1'
#
loop_
_entity.id
_entity.type
_entity.pdbx_description
1 polymer ?
#
loop_
_entity_poly.entity_id
_entity_poly.type
_entity_poly.pdbx_seq_one_letter_code
_entity_poly.pdbx_strand_id
1 'polypeptide(L)'
;FFLSLKLENKTKGKLPKQVCQVVLDHFEKQYTAELGDTWRSVRDVLISPLCWQYAILLNKFSHCTGLENSLRVEGYHSAFQGGLPYLPAALKCYIRRTPGRFPAQKHQAGKVKEYYLLNAASLLPVLALEVKDGEDVLDLCAAPGGKSVALLQCAFPGNFHCNEYDDLRSRWLEQTIESFIPNPLINLIMFSKLDGRQIGDLKPELYDKV
;
A
#
# COMPACT_ATOMS: atom_id res chain seq x y z
N PHE A 1 -39.31 -15.83 9.45
CA PHE A 1 -39.27 -14.85 8.35
C PHE A 1 -38.05 -13.96 8.55
N PHE A 2 -36.94 -14.32 7.90
CA PHE A 2 -35.69 -13.58 7.97
C PHE A 2 -35.80 -12.29 7.14
N LEU A 3 -35.69 -11.14 7.79
CA LEU A 3 -35.56 -9.84 7.14
C LEU A 3 -34.13 -9.70 6.62
N SER A 4 -33.95 -10.01 5.33
CA SER A 4 -32.74 -9.69 4.57
C SER A 4 -32.67 -8.16 4.37
N LEU A 5 -31.88 -7.48 5.20
CA LEU A 5 -31.43 -6.11 4.93
C LEU A 5 -30.55 -6.11 3.68
N LYS A 6 -31.16 -5.78 2.53
CA LYS A 6 -30.45 -5.43 1.31
C LYS A 6 -29.55 -4.24 1.60
N LEU A 7 -28.23 -4.47 1.63
CA LEU A 7 -27.25 -3.40 1.55
C LEU A 7 -27.37 -2.76 0.16
N GLU A 8 -28.07 -1.64 0.06
CA GLU A 8 -28.16 -0.87 -1.18
C GLU A 8 -26.77 -0.36 -1.57
N ASN A 9 -26.25 -0.91 -2.66
CA ASN A 9 -25.00 -0.51 -3.29
C ASN A 9 -25.16 0.90 -3.88
N LYS A 10 -24.82 1.94 -3.12
CA LYS A 10 -24.70 3.32 -3.62
C LYS A 10 -23.43 3.46 -4.49
N THR A 11 -23.49 2.94 -5.71
CA THR A 11 -22.57 3.29 -6.80
C THR A 11 -23.37 3.71 -8.04
N LYS A 12 -24.22 4.73 -7.89
CA LYS A 12 -24.72 5.49 -9.05
C LYS A 12 -23.64 6.50 -9.45
N GLY A 13 -23.02 6.32 -10.62
CA GLY A 13 -22.33 7.42 -11.34
C GLY A 13 -20.85 7.28 -11.71
N LYS A 14 -20.16 6.16 -11.44
CA LYS A 14 -18.78 5.99 -11.97
C LYS A 14 -18.85 5.33 -13.35
N LEU A 15 -18.41 6.04 -14.38
CA LEU A 15 -18.17 5.48 -15.72
C LEU A 15 -17.30 4.21 -15.59
N PRO A 16 -17.63 3.12 -16.31
CA PRO A 16 -16.79 1.94 -16.31
C PRO A 16 -15.38 2.31 -16.78
N LYS A 17 -14.35 1.79 -16.11
CA LYS A 17 -12.97 1.99 -16.55
C LYS A 17 -12.83 1.39 -17.95
N GLN A 18 -12.45 2.22 -18.92
CA GLN A 18 -12.19 1.80 -20.29
C GLN A 18 -10.70 1.56 -20.48
N VAL A 19 -10.35 0.55 -21.25
CA VAL A 19 -8.96 0.30 -21.65
C VAL A 19 -8.55 1.37 -22.65
N CYS A 20 -7.41 2.00 -22.41
CA CYS A 20 -6.83 2.94 -23.38
C CYS A 20 -6.13 2.14 -24.47
N GLN A 21 -6.73 2.08 -25.66
CA GLN A 21 -6.21 1.27 -26.76
C GLN A 21 -4.80 1.70 -27.18
N VAL A 22 -4.52 3.01 -27.22
CA VAL A 22 -3.19 3.54 -27.57
C VAL A 22 -2.10 3.05 -26.61
N VAL A 23 -2.40 3.00 -25.31
CA VAL A 23 -1.46 2.47 -24.31
C VAL A 23 -1.32 0.96 -24.44
N LEU A 24 -2.44 0.25 -24.67
CA LEU A 24 -2.42 -1.19 -24.86
C LEU A 24 -1.59 -1.59 -26.09
N ASP A 25 -1.75 -0.92 -27.23
CA ASP A 25 -0.99 -1.18 -28.46
C ASP A 25 0.52 -0.98 -28.24
N HIS A 26 0.88 0.02 -27.45
CA HIS A 26 2.28 0.25 -27.08
C HIS A 26 2.83 -0.91 -26.23
N PHE A 27 2.08 -1.33 -25.21
CA PHE A 27 2.43 -2.47 -24.36
C PHE A 27 2.46 -3.79 -25.14
N GLU A 28 1.55 -3.99 -26.09
CA GLU A 28 1.55 -5.14 -26.99
C GLU A 28 2.86 -5.24 -27.76
N LYS A 29 3.29 -4.13 -28.38
CA LYS A 29 4.54 -4.11 -29.14
C LYS A 29 5.75 -4.37 -28.25
N GLN A 30 5.85 -3.68 -27.11
CA GLN A 30 7.01 -3.75 -26.25
C GLN A 30 7.08 -5.08 -25.49
N TYR A 31 6.03 -5.44 -24.76
CA TYR A 31 6.07 -6.61 -23.88
C TYR A 31 5.91 -7.94 -24.60
N THR A 32 5.38 -7.98 -25.83
CA THR A 32 5.51 -9.19 -26.66
C THR A 32 6.97 -9.46 -26.99
N ALA A 33 7.77 -8.42 -27.25
CA ALA A 33 9.21 -8.59 -27.52
C ALA A 33 10.00 -8.97 -26.26
N GLU A 34 9.64 -8.43 -25.08
CA GLU A 34 10.34 -8.70 -23.82
C GLU A 34 9.92 -10.01 -23.14
N LEU A 35 8.63 -10.35 -23.17
CA LEU A 35 8.05 -11.45 -22.39
C LEU A 35 7.56 -12.62 -23.26
N GLY A 36 7.55 -12.48 -24.59
CA GLY A 36 7.11 -13.49 -25.53
C GLY A 36 5.68 -13.97 -25.26
N ASP A 37 5.48 -15.29 -25.26
CA ASP A 37 4.16 -15.91 -25.03
C ASP A 37 3.57 -15.61 -23.64
N THR A 38 4.42 -15.28 -22.66
CA THR A 38 3.99 -14.93 -21.30
C THR A 38 3.20 -13.62 -21.27
N TRP A 39 3.44 -12.71 -22.22
CA TRP A 39 2.72 -11.44 -22.27
C TRP A 39 1.21 -11.63 -22.38
N ARG A 40 0.73 -12.65 -23.12
CA ARG A 40 -0.72 -12.89 -23.28
C ARG A 40 -1.42 -13.07 -21.94
N SER A 41 -0.86 -13.92 -21.06
CA SER A 41 -1.46 -14.16 -19.74
C SER A 41 -1.38 -12.93 -18.84
N VAL A 42 -0.26 -12.19 -18.87
CA VAL A 42 -0.10 -10.93 -18.11
C VAL A 42 -1.12 -9.89 -18.56
N ARG A 43 -1.23 -9.68 -19.88
CA ARG A 43 -2.17 -8.74 -20.48
C ARG A 43 -3.61 -9.08 -20.09
N ASP A 44 -4.01 -10.34 -20.19
CA ASP A 44 -5.37 -10.78 -19.88
C ASP A 44 -5.74 -10.45 -18.42
N VAL A 45 -4.78 -10.54 -17.48
CA VAL A 45 -4.96 -10.10 -16.09
C VAL A 45 -5.01 -8.58 -15.97
N LEU A 46 -4.13 -7.85 -16.67
CA LEU A 46 -4.08 -6.38 -16.63
C LEU A 46 -5.39 -5.74 -17.12
N ILE A 47 -6.02 -6.30 -18.16
CA ILE A 47 -7.26 -5.76 -18.75
C ILE A 47 -8.54 -6.30 -18.09
N SER A 48 -8.44 -7.26 -17.17
CA SER A 48 -9.58 -7.85 -16.48
C SER A 48 -9.65 -7.41 -15.02
N PRO A 49 -10.47 -6.40 -14.66
CA PRO A 49 -10.64 -5.97 -13.28
C PRO A 49 -11.16 -7.06 -12.34
N LEU A 50 -11.79 -8.09 -12.90
CA LEU A 50 -12.26 -9.26 -12.16
C LEU A 50 -11.11 -10.16 -11.73
N CYS A 51 -9.89 -9.99 -12.26
CA CYS A 51 -8.70 -10.73 -11.82
C CYS A 51 -7.88 -9.97 -10.77
N TRP A 52 -8.21 -8.71 -10.49
CA TRP A 52 -7.41 -7.88 -9.60
C TRP A 52 -7.58 -8.28 -8.14
N GLN A 53 -6.45 -8.55 -7.50
CA GLN A 53 -6.35 -8.89 -6.09
C GLN A 53 -5.87 -7.68 -5.29
N TYR A 54 -6.35 -7.60 -4.05
CA TYR A 54 -5.91 -6.61 -3.08
C TYR A 54 -5.43 -7.35 -1.85
N ALA A 55 -4.34 -6.85 -1.28
CA ALA A 55 -3.85 -7.27 0.01
C ALA A 55 -4.44 -6.38 1.12
N ILE A 56 -4.64 -6.99 2.27
CA ILE A 56 -5.09 -6.33 3.50
C ILE A 56 -3.88 -6.30 4.43
N LEU A 57 -3.22 -5.15 4.50
CA LEU A 57 -2.17 -4.88 5.48
C LEU A 57 -2.82 -4.44 6.79
N LEU A 58 -2.74 -5.25 7.84
CA LEU A 58 -3.25 -4.88 9.14
C LEU A 58 -2.40 -3.76 9.73
N ASN A 59 -3.07 -2.86 10.43
CA ASN A 59 -2.42 -1.77 11.12
C ASN A 59 -2.08 -2.19 12.56
N LYS A 60 -0.79 -2.33 12.86
CA LYS A 60 -0.28 -2.71 14.20
C LYS A 60 -0.62 -1.68 15.28
N PHE A 61 -0.92 -0.44 14.89
CA PHE A 61 -1.33 0.63 15.80
C PHE A 61 -2.83 0.61 16.13
N SER A 62 -3.59 -0.30 15.52
CA SER A 62 -5.01 -0.49 15.80
C SER A 62 -5.23 -1.72 16.68
N HIS A 63 -6.11 -1.61 17.68
CA HIS A 63 -6.50 -2.70 18.54
C HIS A 63 -7.77 -3.38 18.01
N CYS A 64 -7.64 -4.24 16.99
CA CYS A 64 -8.77 -5.06 16.51
C CYS A 64 -8.46 -6.56 16.64
N THR A 65 -8.94 -7.17 17.72
CA THR A 65 -8.74 -8.60 18.02
C THR A 65 -9.62 -9.54 17.18
N GLY A 66 -10.66 -9.02 16.52
CA GLY A 66 -11.62 -9.84 15.74
C GLY A 66 -11.34 -9.91 14.23
N LEU A 67 -10.67 -8.90 13.66
CA LEU A 67 -10.53 -8.78 12.21
C LEU A 67 -9.75 -9.95 11.60
N GLU A 68 -8.63 -10.33 12.20
CA GLU A 68 -7.80 -11.44 11.70
C GLU A 68 -8.57 -12.77 11.63
N ASN A 69 -9.43 -13.05 12.62
CA ASN A 69 -10.28 -14.23 12.63
C ASN A 69 -11.35 -14.16 11.52
N SER A 70 -11.99 -13.00 11.32
CA SER A 70 -12.94 -12.80 10.22
C SER A 70 -12.29 -13.04 8.86
N LEU A 71 -11.08 -12.50 8.65
CA LEU A 71 -10.33 -12.69 7.42
C LEU A 71 -10.07 -14.17 7.15
N ARG A 72 -9.64 -14.94 8.16
CA ARG A 72 -9.41 -16.38 8.01
C ARG A 72 -10.68 -17.15 7.64
N VAL A 73 -11.81 -16.85 8.30
CA VAL A 73 -13.12 -17.45 8.00
C VAL A 73 -13.57 -17.12 6.57
N GLU A 74 -13.25 -15.92 6.08
CA GLU A 74 -13.52 -15.48 4.71
C GLU A 74 -12.53 -16.04 3.66
N GLY A 75 -11.59 -16.91 4.06
CA GLY A 75 -10.63 -17.57 3.17
C GLY A 75 -9.40 -16.73 2.82
N TYR A 76 -9.13 -15.65 3.56
CA TYR A 76 -7.87 -14.94 3.47
C TYR A 76 -6.76 -15.71 4.20
N HIS A 77 -5.55 -15.61 3.68
CA HIS A 77 -4.34 -16.23 4.22
C HIS A 77 -3.18 -15.23 4.14
N SER A 78 -2.11 -15.46 4.92
CA SER A 78 -0.93 -14.60 4.89
C SER A 78 -0.39 -14.48 3.46
N ALA A 79 -0.09 -13.26 3.04
CA ALA A 79 0.49 -12.94 1.74
C ALA A 79 1.94 -13.45 1.62
N PHE A 80 2.65 -13.51 2.74
CA PHE A 80 4.01 -13.99 2.84
C PHE A 80 4.00 -15.20 3.78
N GLN A 81 4.12 -16.40 3.20
CA GLN A 81 4.22 -17.66 3.94
C GLN A 81 5.63 -18.23 3.75
N GLY A 82 6.27 -18.60 4.86
CA GLY A 82 7.57 -19.27 4.86
C GLY A 82 8.77 -18.31 4.91
N GLY A 83 9.60 -18.50 5.94
CA GLY A 83 11.06 -18.51 5.84
C GLY A 83 11.82 -17.27 5.35
N LEU A 84 11.19 -16.14 5.03
CA LEU A 84 11.94 -14.91 4.78
C LEU A 84 12.61 -14.50 6.11
N PRO A 85 13.95 -14.62 6.26
CA PRO A 85 14.62 -14.36 7.53
C PRO A 85 14.49 -12.89 7.95
N TYR A 86 14.20 -12.01 6.99
CA TYR A 86 14.02 -10.58 7.15
C TYR A 86 12.55 -10.15 7.29
N LEU A 87 11.57 -11.06 7.27
CA LEU A 87 10.17 -10.68 7.41
C LEU A 87 9.91 -10.15 8.83
N PRO A 88 9.50 -8.89 9.00
CA PRO A 88 9.26 -8.35 10.32
C PRO A 88 8.10 -9.08 10.99
N ALA A 89 8.30 -9.55 12.23
CA ALA A 89 7.29 -10.31 12.97
C ALA A 89 5.98 -9.53 13.18
N ALA A 90 6.06 -8.19 13.19
CA ALA A 90 4.90 -7.32 13.32
C ALA A 90 4.07 -7.19 12.03
N LEU A 91 4.63 -7.53 10.86
CA LEU A 91 3.96 -7.34 9.58
C LEU A 91 2.89 -8.42 9.37
N LYS A 92 1.63 -7.99 9.39
CA LYS A 92 0.48 -8.86 9.11
C LYS A 92 -0.20 -8.42 7.83
N CYS A 93 -0.08 -9.23 6.78
CA CYS A 93 -0.67 -8.93 5.48
C CYS A 93 -1.40 -10.16 4.93
N TYR A 94 -2.65 -9.98 4.49
CA TYR A 94 -3.50 -11.08 4.02
C TYR A 94 -3.95 -10.87 2.58
N ILE A 95 -4.02 -11.97 1.84
CA ILE A 95 -4.57 -12.03 0.48
C ILE A 95 -5.60 -13.14 0.37
N ARG A 96 -6.43 -13.08 -0.66
CA ARG A 96 -7.40 -14.11 -1.01
C ARG A 96 -7.23 -14.46 -2.48
N ARG A 97 -7.21 -15.76 -2.80
CA ARG A 97 -7.02 -16.25 -4.18
C ARG A 97 -8.17 -15.82 -5.08
N THR A 98 -9.39 -15.90 -4.56
CA THR A 98 -10.58 -15.48 -5.31
C THR A 98 -10.63 -13.96 -5.34
N PRO A 99 -10.81 -13.35 -6.53
CA PRO A 99 -10.96 -11.92 -6.66
C PRO A 99 -12.14 -11.40 -5.85
N GLY A 100 -11.99 -10.19 -5.32
CA GLY A 100 -12.98 -9.57 -4.47
C GLY A 100 -12.43 -8.26 -3.91
N ARG A 101 -13.33 -7.31 -3.63
CA ARG A 101 -12.96 -6.08 -2.95
C ARG A 101 -13.28 -6.21 -1.47
N PHE A 102 -12.29 -5.88 -0.65
CA PHE A 102 -12.54 -5.61 0.76
C PHE A 102 -13.02 -4.16 0.93
N PRO A 103 -13.88 -3.85 1.90
CA PRO A 103 -14.37 -2.49 2.12
C PRO A 103 -13.23 -1.50 2.35
N ALA A 104 -13.24 -0.36 1.66
CA ALA A 104 -12.24 0.68 1.90
C ALA A 104 -12.66 1.55 3.09
N GLN A 105 -11.75 1.78 4.04
CA GLN A 105 -12.00 2.69 5.16
C GLN A 105 -11.69 4.14 4.74
N LYS A 106 -12.67 5.03 4.88
CA LYS A 106 -12.47 6.48 4.64
C LYS A 106 -11.64 7.10 5.76
N HIS A 107 -10.85 8.11 5.43
CA HIS A 107 -10.16 8.92 6.43
C HIS A 107 -11.18 9.59 7.37
N GLN A 108 -10.86 9.59 8.66
CA GLN A 108 -11.61 10.25 9.73
C GLN A 108 -10.58 10.78 10.74
N ALA A 109 -10.56 12.09 10.97
CA ALA A 109 -9.60 12.73 11.87
C ALA A 109 -9.65 12.12 13.27
N GLY A 110 -8.48 11.84 13.85
CA GLY A 110 -8.34 11.23 15.18
C GLY A 110 -8.71 9.73 15.26
N LYS A 111 -9.12 9.09 14.15
CA LYS A 111 -9.42 7.65 14.11
C LYS A 111 -8.41 6.90 13.25
N VAL A 112 -7.63 6.04 13.92
CA VAL A 112 -6.72 5.11 13.26
C VAL A 112 -7.50 3.96 12.62
N LYS A 113 -7.22 3.71 11.34
CA LYS A 113 -7.79 2.63 10.53
C LYS A 113 -7.21 1.28 10.92
N GLU A 114 -7.99 0.23 10.74
CA GLU A 114 -7.62 -1.14 11.14
C GLU A 114 -6.73 -1.81 10.09
N TYR A 115 -6.85 -1.40 8.82
CA TYR A 115 -6.11 -1.99 7.71
C TYR A 115 -5.97 -1.05 6.52
N TYR A 116 -4.90 -1.26 5.75
CA TYR A 116 -4.64 -0.61 4.47
C TYR A 116 -4.85 -1.60 3.32
N LEU A 117 -5.55 -1.15 2.28
CA LEU A 117 -5.74 -1.94 1.06
C LEU A 117 -4.72 -1.52 0.01
N LEU A 118 -3.92 -2.47 -0.47
CA LEU A 118 -2.84 -2.22 -1.42
C LEU A 118 -2.62 -3.41 -2.35
N ASN A 119 -1.83 -3.22 -3.40
CA ASN A 119 -1.27 -4.34 -4.14
C ASN A 119 -0.20 -5.02 -3.26
N ALA A 120 -0.27 -6.34 -3.09
CA ALA A 120 0.71 -7.11 -2.30
C ALA A 120 2.15 -6.85 -2.77
N ALA A 121 2.36 -6.71 -4.09
CA ALA A 121 3.66 -6.44 -4.68
C ALA A 121 4.29 -5.12 -4.18
N SER A 122 3.47 -4.15 -3.74
CA SER A 122 3.97 -2.87 -3.19
C SER A 122 4.71 -3.02 -1.86
N LEU A 123 4.58 -4.17 -1.18
CA LEU A 123 5.32 -4.46 0.05
C LEU A 123 6.74 -4.99 -0.23
N LEU A 124 6.99 -5.57 -1.40
CA LEU A 124 8.28 -6.13 -1.76
C LEU A 124 9.45 -5.13 -1.63
N PRO A 125 9.38 -3.89 -2.14
CA PRO A 125 10.48 -2.94 -1.96
C PRO A 125 10.69 -2.55 -0.49
N VAL A 126 9.63 -2.45 0.31
CA VAL A 126 9.72 -2.13 1.74
C VAL A 126 10.39 -3.26 2.50
N LEU A 127 10.03 -4.50 2.18
CA LEU A 127 10.63 -5.70 2.78
C LEU A 127 12.10 -5.86 2.38
N ALA A 128 12.43 -5.63 1.11
CA ALA A 128 13.80 -5.71 0.60
C ALA A 128 14.72 -4.63 1.17
N LEU A 129 14.17 -3.50 1.63
CA LEU A 129 14.93 -2.45 2.30
C LEU A 129 15.40 -2.90 3.71
N GLU A 130 14.75 -3.91 4.30
CA GLU A 130 15.12 -4.53 5.58
C GLU A 130 15.39 -3.51 6.71
N VAL A 131 14.60 -2.43 6.76
CA VAL A 131 14.75 -1.36 7.75
C VAL A 131 14.72 -1.93 9.17
N LYS A 132 15.70 -1.51 9.98
CA LYS A 132 15.81 -1.85 11.40
C LYS A 132 15.34 -0.68 12.26
N ASP A 133 14.93 -1.00 13.47
CA ASP A 133 14.53 0.01 14.44
C ASP A 133 15.71 0.95 14.75
N GLY A 134 15.43 2.25 14.76
CA GLY A 134 16.41 3.30 15.00
C GLY A 134 17.19 3.78 13.77
N GLU A 135 17.09 3.13 12.60
CA GLU A 135 17.71 3.61 11.36
C GLU A 135 17.02 4.89 10.85
N ASP A 136 17.81 5.77 10.22
CA ASP A 136 17.34 6.99 9.57
C ASP A 136 16.93 6.70 8.13
N VAL A 137 15.65 6.92 7.82
CA VAL A 137 15.06 6.47 6.56
C VAL A 137 14.37 7.59 5.80
N LEU A 138 14.56 7.58 4.48
CA LEU A 138 13.93 8.48 3.52
C LEU A 138 12.97 7.71 2.62
N ASP A 139 11.72 8.15 2.53
CA ASP A 139 10.82 7.80 1.43
C ASP A 139 10.78 9.00 0.46
N LEU A 140 11.60 8.93 -0.60
CA LEU A 140 11.87 10.07 -1.48
C LEU A 140 10.65 10.53 -2.30
N CYS A 141 9.72 9.61 -2.59
CA CYS A 141 8.52 9.84 -3.39
C CYS A 141 7.32 9.19 -2.71
N ALA A 142 7.00 9.71 -1.52
CA ALA A 142 6.20 9.02 -0.54
C ALA A 142 4.70 8.96 -0.90
N ALA A 143 4.14 9.94 -1.61
CA ALA A 143 2.70 9.96 -1.81
C ALA A 143 2.22 8.86 -2.76
N PRO A 144 1.03 8.27 -2.54
CA PRO A 144 0.03 8.65 -1.54
C PRO A 144 0.28 8.07 -0.12
N GLY A 145 1.42 7.44 0.15
CA GLY A 145 1.82 6.99 1.49
C GLY A 145 1.72 5.49 1.75
N GLY A 146 1.39 4.69 0.74
CA GLY A 146 1.21 3.24 0.93
C GLY A 146 2.48 2.50 1.37
N LYS A 147 3.64 2.90 0.82
CA LYS A 147 4.94 2.34 1.22
C LYS A 147 5.40 2.90 2.56
N SER A 148 5.19 4.19 2.81
CA SER A 148 5.51 4.83 4.07
C SER A 148 4.73 4.21 5.23
N VAL A 149 3.42 3.98 5.06
CA VAL A 149 2.60 3.24 6.03
C VAL A 149 3.11 1.83 6.23
N ALA A 150 3.43 1.11 5.14
CA ALA A 150 3.95 -0.26 5.22
C ALA A 150 5.29 -0.33 5.97
N LEU A 151 6.20 0.61 5.73
CA LEU A 151 7.48 0.71 6.43
C LEU A 151 7.27 0.87 7.93
N LEU A 152 6.34 1.76 8.32
CA LEU A 152 5.96 1.93 9.72
C LEU A 152 5.23 0.72 10.32
N GLN A 153 4.68 -0.19 9.51
CA GLN A 153 4.20 -1.49 10.02
C GLN A 153 5.36 -2.46 10.28
N CYS A 154 6.45 -2.34 9.51
CA CYS A 154 7.64 -3.20 9.61
C CYS A 154 8.57 -2.83 10.77
N ALA A 155 8.85 -1.54 10.96
CA ALA A 155 9.89 -1.06 11.88
C ALA A 155 9.48 0.24 12.60
N PHE A 156 10.36 0.73 13.47
CA PHE A 156 10.32 2.03 14.13
C PHE A 156 11.60 2.82 13.78
N PRO A 157 11.60 3.59 12.69
CA PRO A 157 12.74 4.41 12.29
C PRO A 157 13.14 5.42 13.38
N GLY A 158 14.42 5.78 13.43
CA GLY A 158 14.93 6.87 14.28
C GLY A 158 14.41 8.22 13.79
N ASN A 159 14.78 8.58 12.57
CA ASN A 159 14.15 9.64 11.79
C ASN A 159 13.44 9.04 10.58
N PHE A 160 12.20 9.46 10.32
CA PHE A 160 11.51 9.08 9.09
C PHE A 160 11.14 10.30 8.25
N HIS A 161 11.78 10.45 7.09
CA HIS A 161 11.55 11.57 6.18
C HIS A 161 10.71 11.12 4.98
N CYS A 162 9.51 11.67 4.84
CA CYS A 162 8.65 11.45 3.69
C CYS A 162 8.64 12.70 2.80
N ASN A 163 9.19 12.58 1.59
CA ASN A 163 9.21 13.66 0.61
C ASN A 163 8.17 13.41 -0.49
N GLU A 164 7.42 14.44 -0.87
CA GLU A 164 6.57 14.44 -2.06
C GLU A 164 6.57 15.83 -2.69
N TYR A 165 7.08 15.92 -3.92
CA TYR A 165 7.19 17.19 -4.64
C TYR A 165 5.82 17.84 -4.94
N ASP A 166 4.80 17.04 -5.26
CA ASP A 166 3.48 17.57 -5.64
C ASP A 166 2.63 17.94 -4.41
N ASP A 167 2.15 19.19 -4.38
CA ASP A 167 1.37 19.74 -3.27
C ASP A 167 0.05 19.01 -2.99
N LEU A 168 -0.65 18.55 -4.03
CA LEU A 168 -1.92 17.84 -3.88
C LEU A 168 -1.68 16.44 -3.31
N ARG A 169 -0.66 15.75 -3.82
CA ARG A 169 -0.27 14.41 -3.39
C ARG A 169 0.34 14.43 -1.98
N SER A 170 1.10 15.45 -1.61
CA SER A 170 1.60 15.62 -0.24
C SER A 170 0.46 15.70 0.77
N ARG A 171 -0.62 16.42 0.44
CA ARG A 171 -1.81 16.45 1.31
C ARG A 171 -2.47 15.09 1.46
N TRP A 172 -2.50 14.27 0.40
CA TRP A 172 -2.99 12.89 0.49
C TRP A 172 -2.09 11.98 1.32
N LEU A 173 -0.78 12.19 1.24
CA LEU A 173 0.21 11.49 2.05
C LEU A 173 -0.01 11.80 3.54
N GLU A 174 -0.11 13.06 3.92
CA GLU A 174 -0.37 13.48 5.31
C GLU A 174 -1.67 12.89 5.84
N GLN A 175 -2.77 12.97 5.07
CA GLN A 175 -4.06 12.35 5.44
C GLN A 175 -3.98 10.82 5.55
N THR A 176 -3.15 10.20 4.71
CA THR A 176 -2.93 8.75 4.77
C THR A 176 -2.18 8.41 6.04
N ILE A 177 -1.07 9.08 6.34
CA ILE A 177 -0.32 8.86 7.58
C ILE A 177 -1.20 9.08 8.81
N GLU A 178 -1.96 10.17 8.88
CA GLU A 178 -2.91 10.44 9.98
C GLU A 178 -3.96 9.32 10.13
N SER A 179 -4.35 8.68 9.03
CA SER A 179 -5.31 7.58 9.07
C SER A 179 -4.73 6.29 9.66
N PHE A 180 -3.42 6.12 9.73
CA PHE A 180 -2.79 4.84 10.09
C PHE A 180 -1.85 4.94 11.28
N ILE A 181 -1.27 6.11 11.55
CA ILE A 181 -0.22 6.29 12.53
C ILE A 181 -0.78 7.18 13.67
N PRO A 182 -0.63 6.81 14.95
CA PRO A 182 -1.14 7.62 16.05
C PRO A 182 -0.30 8.89 16.24
N ASN A 183 -0.94 9.98 16.70
CA ASN A 183 -0.34 11.32 16.83
C ASN A 183 1.07 11.37 17.46
N PRO A 184 1.39 10.65 18.55
CA PRO A 184 2.74 10.70 19.12
C PRO A 184 3.84 10.29 18.13
N LEU A 185 3.51 9.38 17.21
CA LEU A 185 4.45 8.89 16.19
C LEU A 185 4.46 9.74 14.93
N ILE A 186 3.34 10.39 14.58
CA ILE A 186 3.29 11.33 13.44
C ILE A 186 4.30 12.46 13.63
N ASN A 187 4.45 12.96 14.86
CA ASN A 187 5.37 14.05 15.18
C ASN A 187 6.85 13.70 14.96
N LEU A 188 7.18 12.41 14.82
CA LEU A 188 8.53 11.92 14.52
C LEU A 188 8.78 11.80 13.00
N ILE A 189 7.74 12.02 12.19
CA ILE A 189 7.81 11.96 10.72
C ILE A 189 8.03 13.37 10.19
N MET A 190 9.12 13.54 9.46
CA MET A 190 9.39 14.76 8.71
C MET A 190 8.69 14.69 7.36
N PHE A 191 7.92 15.72 7.03
CA PHE A 191 7.34 15.89 5.70
C PHE A 191 8.05 17.02 4.96
N SER A 192 8.37 16.80 3.69
CA SER A 192 8.87 17.87 2.83
C SER A 192 8.32 17.77 1.41
N LYS A 193 8.42 18.88 0.69
CA LYS A 193 7.97 19.04 -0.70
C LYS A 193 9.09 19.54 -1.58
N LEU A 194 10.21 18.83 -1.54
CA LEU A 194 11.42 19.19 -2.25
C LEU A 194 11.51 18.41 -3.56
N ASP A 195 12.24 18.98 -4.52
CA ASP A 195 12.69 18.22 -5.67
C ASP A 195 13.63 17.12 -5.17
N GLY A 196 13.24 15.86 -5.36
CA GLY A 196 14.01 14.72 -4.85
C GLY A 196 15.44 14.67 -5.38
N ARG A 197 15.71 15.28 -6.54
CA ARG A 197 17.05 15.40 -7.11
C ARG A 197 18.00 16.25 -6.27
N GLN A 198 17.47 17.12 -5.42
CA GLN A 198 18.24 18.05 -4.58
C GLN A 198 18.47 17.53 -3.15
N ILE A 199 17.76 16.49 -2.73
CA ILE A 199 17.82 16.03 -1.33
C ILE A 199 19.21 15.53 -0.95
N GLY A 200 19.92 14.87 -1.87
CA GLY A 200 21.30 14.41 -1.64
C GLY A 200 22.27 15.55 -1.32
N ASP A 201 22.14 16.68 -2.01
CA ASP A 201 22.97 17.88 -1.78
C ASP A 201 22.59 18.59 -0.47
N LEU A 202 21.29 18.63 -0.16
CA LEU A 202 20.78 19.29 1.05
C LEU A 202 21.04 18.49 2.33
N LYS A 203 21.09 17.16 2.22
CA LYS A 203 21.19 16.22 3.35
C LYS A 203 22.18 15.09 3.03
N PRO A 204 23.47 15.41 2.83
CA PRO A 204 24.48 14.43 2.46
C PRO A 204 24.65 13.40 3.57
N GLU A 205 24.73 12.12 3.19
CA GLU A 205 25.02 10.97 4.09
C GLU A 205 24.12 10.86 5.33
N LEU A 206 22.94 11.48 5.30
CA LEU A 206 22.05 11.53 6.46
C LEU A 206 21.26 10.24 6.69
N TYR A 207 20.92 9.53 5.61
CA TYR A 207 20.01 8.40 5.65
C TYR A 207 20.77 7.09 5.56
N ASP A 208 20.47 6.17 6.47
CA ASP A 208 20.91 4.77 6.37
C ASP A 208 20.24 4.09 5.17
N LYS A 209 18.99 4.48 4.86
CA LYS A 209 18.14 3.84 3.84
C LYS A 209 17.24 4.83 3.09
N VAL A 210 17.02 4.58 1.80
CA VAL A 210 16.21 5.39 0.87
C VAL A 210 15.29 4.51 0.01
#